data_AF-A0A2V9BPS4-F1
#
_entry.id   AF-A0A2V9BPS4-F1
#
_cell.length_a   1.000
_cell.length_b   1.000
_cell.length_c   1.000
_cell.angle_alpha   90.00
_cell.angle_beta   90.00
_cell.angle_gamma   90.00
#
_symmetry.space_group_name_H-M   'P 1'
#
loop_
_entity.id
_entity.type
_entity.pdbx_description
1 polymer ?
#
loop_
_entity_poly.entity_id
_entity_poly.type
_entity_poly.pdbx_seq_one_letter_code
_entity_poly.pdbx_strand_id
1 'polypeptide(L)'
;MKAMILAAGLGTRLRPLTDSRPKALVEIAGRTLLEITLSRLRAFGIREVIINVHHFADLILEYLKTNDNFGMRVEVSREEILLDTGGGLKKAAWFFLEDSNRLEEPFILHNVDVISTIDLRRMVQFHTEHQALATLAMQNRETSRYLLFNEQLQLRGRRSSGTAIPGCAPQIVATQNPSASASPSAAPVGLAREGTASAVPKSVENSGALAPEVLLQALAFSGIHVISPRILPMLTEDGVFSIITSYLRLAAEGENILAFPADEYYWRDLGRPDDATQAAQDLKQKALL
;
A
#
# COMPACT_ATOMS: atom_id res chain seq x y z
N MET A 1 -20.84 -3.86 1.93
CA MET A 1 -19.49 -3.64 1.37
C MET A 1 -19.02 -4.88 0.61
N LYS A 2 -18.38 -4.68 -0.56
CA LYS A 2 -17.75 -5.73 -1.38
C LYS A 2 -16.22 -5.69 -1.23
N ALA A 3 -15.53 -6.73 -1.68
CA ALA A 3 -14.07 -6.67 -1.86
C ALA A 3 -13.58 -7.38 -3.12
N MET A 4 -12.36 -7.08 -3.51
CA MET A 4 -11.59 -7.86 -4.47
C MET A 4 -10.29 -8.34 -3.86
N ILE A 5 -9.93 -9.60 -4.14
CA ILE A 5 -8.64 -10.18 -3.77
C ILE A 5 -7.79 -10.30 -5.05
N LEU A 6 -6.59 -9.70 -5.01
CA LEU A 6 -5.61 -9.78 -6.08
C LEU A 6 -4.79 -11.07 -5.94
N ALA A 7 -5.07 -12.06 -6.78
CA ALA A 7 -4.51 -13.42 -6.70
C ALA A 7 -3.95 -13.97 -8.03
N ALA A 8 -3.96 -13.18 -9.12
CA ALA A 8 -3.48 -13.61 -10.44
C ALA A 8 -1.95 -13.74 -10.56
N GLY A 9 -1.17 -13.29 -9.58
CA GLY A 9 0.30 -13.27 -9.65
C GLY A 9 0.96 -14.65 -9.80
N LEU A 10 2.02 -14.74 -10.61
CA LEU A 10 2.73 -15.99 -10.90
C LEU A 10 3.49 -16.61 -9.72
N GLY A 11 3.70 -15.85 -8.63
CA GLY A 11 4.36 -16.36 -7.43
C GLY A 11 5.84 -16.75 -7.59
N THR A 12 6.50 -16.40 -8.70
CA THR A 12 7.85 -16.90 -9.06
C THR A 12 8.93 -16.70 -7.99
N ARG A 13 8.80 -15.67 -7.15
CA ARG A 13 9.73 -15.41 -6.03
C ARG A 13 9.57 -16.36 -4.84
N LEU A 14 8.48 -17.11 -4.77
CA LEU A 14 8.20 -18.11 -3.72
C LEU A 14 8.56 -19.54 -4.13
N ARG A 15 9.14 -19.77 -5.31
CA ARG A 15 9.58 -21.10 -5.71
C ARG A 15 10.54 -21.69 -4.67
N PRO A 16 10.45 -23.00 -4.37
CA PRO A 16 9.62 -24.01 -5.06
C PRO A 16 8.16 -24.11 -4.59
N LEU A 17 7.72 -23.31 -3.61
CA LEU A 17 6.37 -23.42 -3.00
C LEU A 17 5.24 -23.21 -4.02
N THR A 18 5.51 -22.52 -5.12
CA THR A 18 4.54 -22.19 -6.18
C THR A 18 4.79 -22.92 -7.50
N ASP A 19 5.62 -23.98 -7.51
CA ASP A 19 5.85 -24.76 -8.73
C ASP A 19 4.63 -25.60 -9.12
N SER A 20 3.87 -26.08 -8.14
CA SER A 20 2.70 -26.95 -8.34
C SER A 20 1.37 -26.36 -7.87
N ARG A 21 1.38 -25.12 -7.38
CA ARG A 21 0.18 -24.43 -6.85
C ARG A 21 0.27 -22.92 -7.04
N PRO A 22 -0.86 -22.20 -7.16
CA PRO A 22 -0.84 -20.75 -7.19
C PRO A 22 -0.43 -20.18 -5.82
N LYS A 23 0.13 -18.96 -5.81
CA LYS A 23 0.52 -18.26 -4.58
C LYS A 23 -0.60 -18.22 -3.55
N ALA A 24 -1.84 -17.98 -4.00
CA ALA A 24 -3.03 -17.93 -3.16
C ALA A 24 -3.27 -19.22 -2.33
N LEU A 25 -2.76 -20.36 -2.78
CA LEU A 25 -2.89 -21.67 -2.11
C LEU A 25 -1.61 -22.11 -1.39
N VAL A 26 -0.64 -21.23 -1.22
CA VAL A 26 0.47 -21.45 -0.30
C VAL A 26 -0.05 -21.40 1.13
N GLU A 27 0.38 -22.35 1.95
CA GLU A 27 -0.09 -22.52 3.32
C GLU A 27 0.87 -21.88 4.33
N ILE A 28 0.28 -21.21 5.32
CA ILE A 28 0.96 -20.64 6.47
C ILE A 28 0.25 -21.15 7.71
N ALA A 29 0.99 -21.86 8.57
CA ALA A 29 0.44 -22.49 9.77
C ALA A 29 -0.82 -23.34 9.49
N GLY A 30 -0.85 -24.07 8.37
CA GLY A 30 -1.93 -24.99 7.99
C GLY A 30 -3.14 -24.35 7.31
N ARG A 31 -3.09 -23.05 7.01
CA ARG A 31 -4.17 -22.32 6.33
C ARG A 31 -3.65 -21.67 5.06
N THR A 32 -4.43 -21.67 3.98
CA THR A 32 -3.98 -21.02 2.74
C THR A 32 -4.00 -19.50 2.86
N LEU A 33 -3.16 -18.81 2.09
CA LEU A 33 -3.19 -17.34 2.00
C LEU A 33 -4.57 -16.80 1.62
N LEU A 34 -5.24 -17.49 0.69
CA LEU A 34 -6.61 -17.17 0.29
C LEU A 34 -7.59 -17.33 1.45
N GLU A 35 -7.52 -18.45 2.18
CA GLU A 35 -8.37 -18.70 3.36
C GLU A 35 -8.17 -17.64 4.44
N ILE A 36 -6.92 -17.28 4.74
CA ILE A 36 -6.58 -16.25 5.73
C ILE A 36 -7.23 -14.91 5.33
N THR A 37 -7.11 -14.53 4.06
CA THR A 37 -7.67 -13.29 3.52
C THR A 37 -9.20 -13.30 3.56
N LEU A 38 -9.84 -14.36 3.06
CA LEU A 38 -11.31 -14.52 3.06
C LEU A 38 -11.87 -14.52 4.49
N SER A 39 -11.22 -15.22 5.41
CA SER A 39 -11.63 -15.25 6.82
C SER A 39 -11.57 -13.86 7.46
N ARG A 40 -10.52 -13.08 7.15
CA ARG A 40 -10.39 -11.70 7.63
C ARG A 40 -11.49 -10.79 7.08
N LEU A 41 -11.74 -10.84 5.77
CA LEU A 41 -12.80 -10.06 5.13
C LEU A 41 -14.18 -10.44 5.69
N ARG A 42 -14.42 -11.75 5.90
CA ARG A 42 -15.65 -12.27 6.50
C ARG A 42 -15.83 -11.79 7.95
N ALA A 43 -14.77 -11.82 8.76
CA ALA A 43 -14.79 -11.32 10.14
C ALA A 43 -15.05 -9.81 10.20
N PHE A 44 -14.60 -9.07 9.18
CA PHE A 44 -14.93 -7.65 9.02
C PHE A 44 -16.39 -7.41 8.59
N GLY A 45 -17.08 -8.43 8.07
CA GLY A 45 -18.49 -8.37 7.67
C GLY A 45 -18.72 -8.39 6.16
N ILE A 46 -17.68 -8.55 5.34
CA ILE A 46 -17.81 -8.67 3.89
C ILE A 46 -18.31 -10.08 3.53
N ARG A 47 -19.32 -10.13 2.67
CA ARG A 47 -19.97 -11.38 2.23
C ARG A 47 -19.87 -11.61 0.73
N GLU A 48 -19.36 -10.63 -0.02
CA GLU A 48 -19.29 -10.65 -1.47
C GLU A 48 -17.87 -10.27 -1.89
N VAL A 49 -17.19 -11.18 -2.59
CA VAL A 49 -15.81 -11.00 -3.04
C VAL A 49 -15.64 -11.43 -4.48
N ILE A 50 -14.83 -10.69 -5.24
CA ILE A 50 -14.32 -11.12 -6.54
C ILE A 50 -12.82 -11.41 -6.45
N ILE A 51 -12.37 -12.50 -7.06
CA ILE A 51 -10.96 -12.91 -7.03
C ILE A 51 -10.46 -12.96 -8.46
N ASN A 52 -9.40 -12.21 -8.79
CA ASN A 52 -8.77 -12.39 -10.10
C ASN A 52 -7.79 -13.59 -10.07
N VAL A 53 -7.78 -14.36 -11.14
CA VAL A 53 -6.94 -15.56 -11.26
C VAL A 53 -6.34 -15.62 -12.65
N HIS A 54 -5.15 -16.21 -12.77
CA HIS A 54 -4.48 -16.40 -14.06
C HIS A 54 -3.92 -17.83 -14.11
N HIS A 55 -2.68 -18.00 -13.65
CA HIS A 55 -2.03 -19.30 -13.57
C HIS A 55 -2.69 -20.19 -12.51
N PHE A 56 -2.91 -21.47 -12.84
CA PHE A 56 -3.61 -22.44 -11.98
C PHE A 56 -5.01 -21.99 -11.51
N ALA A 57 -5.74 -21.25 -12.35
CA ALA A 57 -7.09 -20.78 -12.02
C ALA A 57 -7.99 -21.91 -11.50
N ASP A 58 -7.96 -23.08 -12.15
CA ASP A 58 -8.85 -24.20 -11.81
C ASP A 58 -8.59 -24.77 -10.41
N LEU A 59 -7.34 -24.71 -9.91
CA LEU A 59 -7.04 -25.11 -8.53
C LEU A 59 -7.70 -24.16 -7.52
N ILE A 60 -7.78 -22.86 -7.82
CA ILE A 60 -8.46 -21.89 -6.96
C ILE A 60 -9.97 -22.14 -6.99
N LEU A 61 -10.56 -22.36 -8.16
CA LEU A 61 -12.00 -22.65 -8.27
C LEU A 61 -12.37 -23.93 -7.50
N GLU A 62 -11.60 -25.01 -7.65
CA GLU A 62 -11.86 -26.26 -6.95
C GLU A 62 -11.68 -26.12 -5.43
N TYR A 63 -10.66 -25.37 -5.00
CA TYR A 63 -10.46 -25.07 -3.58
C TYR A 63 -11.63 -24.27 -2.98
N LEU A 64 -12.09 -23.22 -3.67
CA LEU A 64 -13.25 -22.43 -3.24
C LEU A 64 -14.52 -23.28 -3.14
N LYS A 65 -14.79 -24.10 -4.17
CA LYS A 65 -15.94 -25.00 -4.21
C LYS A 65 -15.91 -26.04 -3.09
N THR A 66 -14.75 -26.67 -2.84
CA THR A 66 -14.57 -27.67 -1.79
C THR A 66 -14.83 -27.09 -0.40
N ASN A 67 -14.58 -25.80 -0.21
CA ASN A 67 -14.76 -25.09 1.06
C ASN A 67 -16.07 -24.27 1.11
N ASP A 68 -17.05 -24.57 0.25
CA ASP A 68 -18.35 -23.88 0.20
C ASP A 68 -18.22 -22.34 0.14
N ASN A 69 -17.24 -21.86 -0.63
CA ASN A 69 -16.88 -20.45 -0.76
C ASN A 69 -16.70 -19.73 0.59
N PHE A 70 -16.37 -20.45 1.65
CA PHE A 70 -16.26 -19.94 3.03
C PHE A 70 -17.53 -19.22 3.52
N GLY A 71 -18.71 -19.62 3.01
CA GLY A 71 -19.99 -19.00 3.34
C GLY A 71 -20.12 -17.56 2.81
N MET A 72 -19.51 -17.27 1.67
CA MET A 72 -19.57 -16.00 0.97
C MET A 72 -20.02 -16.18 -0.48
N ARG A 73 -20.55 -15.12 -1.09
CA ARG A 73 -20.65 -15.05 -2.55
C ARG A 73 -19.27 -14.72 -3.11
N VAL A 74 -18.72 -15.64 -3.90
CA VAL A 74 -17.40 -15.48 -4.52
C VAL A 74 -17.54 -15.55 -6.03
N GLU A 75 -17.12 -14.47 -6.70
CA GLU A 75 -16.97 -14.41 -8.16
C GLU A 75 -15.49 -14.57 -8.52
N VAL A 76 -15.21 -15.11 -9.71
CA VAL A 76 -13.85 -15.29 -10.20
C VAL A 76 -13.65 -14.57 -11.54
N SER A 77 -12.69 -13.65 -11.57
CA SER A 77 -12.28 -12.96 -12.80
C SER A 77 -11.03 -13.62 -13.38
N ARG A 78 -11.20 -14.46 -14.41
CA ARG A 78 -10.07 -15.12 -15.09
C ARG A 78 -9.35 -14.13 -16.00
N GLU A 79 -8.03 -14.08 -15.93
CA GLU A 79 -7.15 -13.28 -16.78
C GLU A 79 -6.46 -14.20 -17.80
N GLU A 80 -6.61 -13.94 -19.09
CA GLU A 80 -5.92 -14.68 -20.15
C GLU A 80 -4.46 -14.23 -20.29
N ILE A 81 -4.24 -12.93 -20.13
CA ILE A 81 -2.95 -12.29 -19.97
C ILE A 81 -2.90 -11.68 -18.58
N LEU A 82 -1.75 -11.69 -17.90
CA LEU A 82 -1.62 -11.08 -16.58
C LEU A 82 -1.76 -9.56 -16.69
N LEU A 83 -2.89 -9.01 -16.21
CA LEU A 83 -3.29 -7.61 -16.41
C LEU A 83 -2.66 -6.63 -15.40
N ASP A 84 -1.89 -7.16 -14.45
CA ASP A 84 -1.45 -6.43 -13.25
C ASP A 84 -2.67 -5.91 -12.44
N THR A 85 -2.40 -5.25 -11.32
CA THR A 85 -3.38 -4.86 -10.30
C THR A 85 -4.45 -3.90 -10.80
N GLY A 86 -4.11 -2.95 -11.68
CA GLY A 86 -5.05 -1.97 -12.22
C GLY A 86 -5.89 -2.57 -13.34
N GLY A 87 -5.27 -3.29 -14.27
CA GLY A 87 -5.99 -3.95 -15.36
C GLY A 87 -6.94 -5.05 -14.85
N GLY A 88 -6.52 -5.81 -13.83
CA GLY A 88 -7.37 -6.79 -13.15
C GLY A 88 -8.59 -6.14 -12.48
N LEU A 89 -8.40 -5.01 -11.79
CA LEU A 89 -9.50 -4.24 -11.21
C LEU A 89 -10.45 -3.70 -12.27
N LYS A 90 -9.93 -3.11 -13.35
CA LYS A 90 -10.74 -2.57 -14.47
C LYS A 90 -11.59 -3.68 -15.09
N LYS A 91 -11.03 -4.87 -15.31
CA LYS A 91 -11.77 -6.04 -15.81
C LYS A 91 -12.88 -6.49 -14.86
N ALA A 92 -12.64 -6.42 -13.55
CA ALA A 92 -13.58 -6.80 -12.50
C ALA A 92 -14.59 -5.70 -12.12
N ALA A 93 -14.53 -4.52 -12.74
CA ALA A 93 -15.31 -3.34 -12.34
C ALA A 93 -16.84 -3.59 -12.30
N TRP A 94 -17.36 -4.42 -13.20
CA TRP A 94 -18.77 -4.77 -13.26
C TRP A 94 -19.31 -5.32 -11.92
N PHE A 95 -18.48 -6.05 -11.17
CA PHE A 95 -18.87 -6.63 -9.88
C PHE A 95 -19.20 -5.57 -8.83
N PHE A 96 -18.60 -4.39 -8.92
CA PHE A 96 -18.85 -3.27 -8.02
C PHE A 96 -19.98 -2.36 -8.49
N LEU A 97 -20.36 -2.45 -9.76
CA LEU A 97 -21.36 -1.59 -10.40
C LEU A 97 -22.71 -2.30 -10.65
N GLU A 98 -22.79 -3.60 -10.41
CA GLU A 98 -24.01 -4.40 -10.65
C GLU A 98 -25.20 -4.06 -9.73
N ASP A 99 -24.95 -3.48 -8.55
CA ASP A 99 -26.00 -3.09 -7.60
C ASP A 99 -26.15 -1.57 -7.58
N SER A 100 -27.21 -1.07 -8.22
CA SER A 100 -27.49 0.36 -8.33
C SER A 100 -27.72 1.05 -6.99
N ASN A 101 -28.05 0.31 -5.92
CA ASN A 101 -28.26 0.89 -4.59
C ASN A 101 -26.95 1.11 -3.83
N ARG A 102 -25.80 0.64 -4.35
CA ARG A 102 -24.51 0.61 -3.65
C ARG A 102 -23.38 1.24 -4.47
N LEU A 103 -23.70 2.04 -5.47
CA LEU A 103 -22.71 2.68 -6.36
C LEU A 103 -21.75 3.64 -5.64
N GLU A 104 -22.13 4.15 -4.47
CA GLU A 104 -21.27 4.99 -3.63
C GLU A 104 -20.61 4.22 -2.49
N GLU A 105 -20.96 2.94 -2.29
CA GLU A 105 -20.39 2.15 -1.21
C GLU A 105 -18.94 1.77 -1.56
N PRO A 106 -17.93 2.17 -0.74
CA PRO A 106 -16.55 1.82 -1.02
C PRO A 106 -16.34 0.31 -0.92
N PHE A 107 -15.29 -0.17 -1.59
CA PHE A 107 -14.88 -1.56 -1.53
C PHE A 107 -13.41 -1.70 -1.12
N ILE A 108 -13.07 -2.88 -0.63
CA ILE A 108 -11.69 -3.20 -0.27
C ILE A 108 -11.03 -3.91 -1.46
N LEU A 109 -9.80 -3.53 -1.78
CA LEU A 109 -8.93 -4.29 -2.66
C LEU A 109 -7.72 -4.77 -1.84
N HIS A 110 -7.39 -6.06 -1.93
CA HIS A 110 -6.46 -6.71 -1.02
C HIS A 110 -5.56 -7.68 -1.78
N ASN A 111 -4.25 -7.52 -1.67
CA ASN A 111 -3.32 -8.48 -2.23
C ASN A 111 -3.36 -9.79 -1.43
N VAL A 112 -3.48 -10.94 -2.10
CA VAL A 112 -3.60 -12.25 -1.43
C VAL A 112 -2.36 -12.61 -0.60
N ASP A 113 -1.22 -12.01 -0.90
CA ASP A 113 0.06 -12.28 -0.27
C ASP A 113 0.35 -11.42 0.95
N VAL A 114 -0.59 -10.57 1.36
CA VAL A 114 -0.47 -9.73 2.54
C VAL A 114 -1.15 -10.41 3.73
N ILE A 115 -0.39 -10.61 4.80
CA ILE A 115 -0.94 -10.92 6.13
C ILE A 115 -0.81 -9.65 6.97
N SER A 116 -1.90 -9.19 7.56
CA SER A 116 -1.87 -8.00 8.39
C SER A 116 -2.89 -8.02 9.52
N THR A 117 -2.76 -7.07 10.43
CA THR A 117 -3.73 -6.73 11.48
C THR A 117 -4.37 -5.36 11.28
N ILE A 118 -4.08 -4.69 10.15
CA ILE A 118 -4.58 -3.35 9.81
C ILE A 118 -6.09 -3.25 10.01
N ASP A 119 -6.53 -2.35 10.89
CA ASP A 119 -7.94 -2.18 11.20
C ASP A 119 -8.72 -1.67 9.96
N LEU A 120 -9.41 -2.59 9.29
CA LEU A 120 -10.22 -2.30 8.10
C LEU A 120 -11.39 -1.37 8.43
N ARG A 121 -11.92 -1.42 9.67
CA ARG A 121 -13.01 -0.53 10.09
C ARG A 121 -12.51 0.90 10.18
N ARG A 122 -11.38 1.11 10.85
CA ARG A 122 -10.76 2.43 10.97
C ARG A 122 -10.34 2.98 9.60
N MET A 123 -9.83 2.11 8.73
CA MET A 123 -9.44 2.49 7.38
C MET A 123 -10.64 2.92 6.51
N VAL A 124 -11.77 2.20 6.59
CA VAL A 124 -13.02 2.58 5.92
C VAL A 124 -13.59 3.87 6.51
N GLN A 125 -13.59 4.02 7.83
CA GLN A 125 -14.03 5.24 8.49
C GLN A 125 -13.21 6.45 8.02
N PHE A 126 -11.88 6.33 8.03
CA PHE A 126 -10.97 7.36 7.53
C PHE A 126 -11.26 7.70 6.06
N HIS A 127 -11.47 6.70 5.22
CA HIS A 127 -11.83 6.88 3.81
C HIS A 127 -13.11 7.71 3.63
N THR A 128 -14.16 7.37 4.37
CA THR A 128 -15.46 8.06 4.32
C THR A 128 -15.37 9.48 4.86
N GLU A 129 -14.73 9.69 6.02
CA GLU A 129 -14.59 11.00 6.66
C GLU A 129 -13.85 12.01 5.78
N HIS A 130 -12.88 11.56 5.00
CA HIS A 130 -12.08 12.41 4.12
C HIS A 130 -12.59 12.43 2.67
N GLN A 131 -13.70 11.75 2.38
CA GLN A 131 -14.27 11.61 1.03
C GLN A 131 -13.21 11.24 -0.02
N ALA A 132 -12.31 10.31 0.35
CA ALA A 132 -11.18 9.95 -0.50
C ALA A 132 -11.66 9.17 -1.74
N LEU A 133 -10.98 9.37 -2.87
CA LEU A 133 -11.18 8.48 -4.03
C LEU A 133 -10.54 7.12 -3.76
N ALA A 134 -9.37 7.12 -3.11
CA ALA A 134 -8.73 5.91 -2.58
C ALA A 134 -7.96 6.22 -1.29
N THR A 135 -7.95 5.25 -0.38
CA THR A 135 -7.19 5.27 0.86
C THR A 135 -6.27 4.07 0.88
N LEU A 136 -4.96 4.30 1.02
CA LEU A 136 -3.91 3.28 0.91
C LEU A 136 -3.32 3.02 2.28
N ALA A 137 -3.20 1.77 2.72
CA ALA A 137 -2.50 1.47 3.96
C ALA A 137 -0.99 1.63 3.77
N MET A 138 -0.37 2.53 4.52
CA MET A 138 1.03 2.95 4.36
C MET A 138 1.81 2.75 5.66
N GLN A 139 3.06 2.30 5.55
CA GLN A 139 3.96 2.22 6.71
C GLN A 139 5.31 2.86 6.41
N ASN A 140 5.95 3.35 7.46
CA ASN A 140 7.33 3.77 7.49
C ASN A 140 8.26 2.55 7.63
N ARG A 141 8.59 1.96 6.48
CA ARG A 141 9.50 0.82 6.38
C ARG A 141 10.31 0.89 5.10
N GLU A 142 11.43 0.16 5.07
CA GLU A 142 12.28 0.09 3.89
C GLU A 142 11.57 -0.57 2.70
N THR A 143 11.68 0.06 1.54
CA THR A 143 11.19 -0.47 0.27
C THR A 143 11.98 0.12 -0.91
N SER A 144 11.96 -0.56 -2.05
CA SER A 144 12.48 -0.01 -3.31
C SER A 144 11.48 0.89 -4.03
N ARG A 145 10.21 0.92 -3.60
CA ARG A 145 9.11 1.62 -4.26
C ARG A 145 8.31 2.45 -3.25
N TYR A 146 8.87 3.62 -2.90
CA TYR A 146 8.18 4.56 -2.01
C TYR A 146 7.10 5.31 -2.77
N LEU A 147 6.00 5.60 -2.07
CA LEU A 147 5.04 6.63 -2.43
C LEU A 147 5.28 7.86 -1.54
N LEU A 148 5.12 9.04 -2.12
CA LEU A 148 5.42 10.32 -1.46
C LEU A 148 4.12 11.02 -1.09
N PHE A 149 3.99 11.45 0.15
CA PHE A 149 2.80 12.12 0.68
C PHE A 149 3.16 13.47 1.29
N ASN A 150 2.27 14.46 1.15
CA ASN A 150 2.41 15.73 1.88
C ASN A 150 1.94 15.60 3.33
N GLU A 151 1.98 16.70 4.08
CA GLU A 151 1.52 16.78 5.48
C GLU A 151 0.03 16.45 5.67
N GLN A 152 -0.79 16.62 4.62
CA GLN A 152 -2.21 16.25 4.60
C GLN A 152 -2.44 14.79 4.16
N LEU A 153 -1.38 13.98 4.11
CA LEU A 153 -1.41 12.57 3.72
C LEU A 153 -1.88 12.33 2.27
N GLN A 154 -1.79 13.33 1.39
CA GLN A 154 -2.17 13.23 -0.01
C GLN A 154 -1.00 12.74 -0.85
N LEU A 155 -1.26 11.79 -1.75
CA LEU A 155 -0.26 11.26 -2.67
C LEU A 155 0.24 12.37 -3.61
N ARG A 156 1.56 12.61 -3.62
CA ARG A 156 2.21 13.61 -4.47
C ARG A 156 3.20 13.03 -5.47
N GLY A 157 3.56 11.76 -5.32
CA GLY A 157 4.49 11.12 -6.24
C GLY A 157 4.96 9.76 -5.78
N ARG A 158 6.04 9.29 -6.41
CA ARG A 158 6.73 8.05 -6.06
C ARG A 158 8.24 8.24 -6.16
N ARG A 159 8.99 7.41 -5.44
CA ARG A 159 10.45 7.33 -5.53
C ARG A 159 10.89 5.88 -5.62
N SER A 160 11.73 5.59 -6.61
CA SER A 160 12.44 4.32 -6.70
C SER A 160 13.79 4.41 -5.99
N SER A 161 14.23 3.34 -5.33
CA SER A 161 15.60 3.24 -4.80
C SER A 161 16.62 3.50 -5.92
N GLY A 162 17.42 4.56 -5.79
CA GLY A 162 18.41 5.00 -6.80
C GLY A 162 18.18 6.40 -7.38
N THR A 163 17.03 7.03 -7.10
CA THR A 163 16.75 8.43 -7.51
C THR A 163 16.82 9.37 -6.31
N ALA A 164 17.81 10.27 -6.30
CA ALA A 164 17.90 11.36 -5.33
C ALA A 164 16.86 12.45 -5.66
N ILE A 165 16.23 13.03 -4.65
CA ILE A 165 15.42 14.25 -4.77
C ILE A 165 16.09 15.31 -3.90
N PRO A 166 16.45 16.49 -4.43
CA PRO A 166 16.90 17.62 -3.61
C PRO A 166 15.81 18.00 -2.59
N GLY A 167 16.18 18.21 -1.32
CA GLY A 167 15.26 18.68 -0.27
C GLY A 167 14.59 17.59 0.60
N CYS A 168 14.79 16.31 0.33
CA CYS A 168 14.19 15.22 1.11
C CYS A 168 15.25 14.51 1.97
N ALA A 169 15.46 14.98 3.20
CA ALA A 169 16.26 14.22 4.16
C ALA A 169 15.50 12.93 4.53
N PRO A 170 16.14 11.74 4.46
CA PRO A 170 15.54 10.53 5.00
C PRO A 170 15.43 10.69 6.52
N GLN A 171 14.22 10.86 7.06
CA GLN A 171 14.00 10.64 8.48
C GLN A 171 13.98 9.13 8.74
N ILE A 172 15.16 8.52 8.70
CA ILE A 172 15.40 7.23 9.32
C ILE A 172 15.57 7.54 10.81
N VAL A 173 14.47 7.54 11.56
CA VAL A 173 14.54 7.55 13.02
C VAL A 173 14.90 6.12 13.44
N ALA A 174 16.20 5.87 13.60
CA ALA A 174 16.66 4.72 14.36
C ALA A 174 16.20 4.90 15.81
N THR A 175 15.22 4.12 16.25
CA THR A 175 14.84 4.04 17.66
C THR A 175 16.01 3.43 18.43
N GLN A 176 16.81 4.26 19.10
CA GLN A 176 17.69 3.82 20.18
C GLN A 176 17.11 4.29 21.52
N ASN A 177 16.99 3.33 22.45
CA ASN A 177 16.57 3.52 23.83
C ASN A 177 17.44 4.56 24.56
N PRO A 178 16.87 5.39 25.47
CA PRO A 178 17.65 6.32 26.26
C PRO A 178 18.19 5.64 27.53
N SER A 179 19.50 5.68 27.72
CA SER A 179 20.11 5.55 29.05
C SER A 179 21.11 6.68 29.28
N ALA A 180 20.66 7.66 30.07
CA ALA A 180 21.36 8.53 31.02
C ALA A 180 22.87 8.85 30.83
N SER A 181 23.22 10.14 30.74
CA SER A 181 23.61 10.97 31.90
C SER A 181 24.59 12.13 31.55
N ALA A 182 24.35 13.27 32.21
CA ALA A 182 25.26 14.35 32.62
C ALA A 182 25.84 15.37 31.60
N SER A 183 25.52 16.65 31.86
CA SER A 183 26.18 17.89 31.41
C SER A 183 27.22 18.37 32.47
N PRO A 184 27.75 19.62 32.46
CA PRO A 184 28.34 20.49 31.42
C PRO A 184 29.73 21.08 31.83
N SER A 185 30.46 21.78 30.94
CA SER A 185 31.47 22.82 31.30
C SER A 185 32.03 23.49 30.02
N ALA A 186 31.65 24.74 29.70
CA ALA A 186 32.34 26.02 29.96
C ALA A 186 33.32 26.49 28.86
N ALA A 187 33.08 27.70 28.34
CA ALA A 187 33.95 28.49 27.45
C ALA A 187 35.08 29.19 28.25
N PRO A 188 36.11 29.82 27.63
CA PRO A 188 35.95 31.19 27.10
C PRO A 188 36.85 31.65 25.91
N VAL A 189 36.37 32.69 25.21
CA VAL A 189 37.02 33.94 24.72
C VAL A 189 38.27 33.90 23.80
N GLY A 190 38.21 34.68 22.69
CA GLY A 190 39.37 35.19 21.94
C GLY A 190 38.99 36.22 20.85
N LEU A 191 39.67 37.37 20.82
CA LEU A 191 39.34 38.63 20.13
C LEU A 191 39.78 38.75 18.65
N ALA A 192 38.96 39.50 17.89
CA ALA A 192 39.24 40.54 16.87
C ALA A 192 40.40 40.45 15.84
N ARG A 193 40.08 40.80 14.57
CA ARG A 193 40.73 41.89 13.81
C ARG A 193 40.01 42.23 12.50
N GLU A 194 40.04 43.53 12.18
CA GLU A 194 39.48 44.22 11.01
C GLU A 194 40.31 44.03 9.72
N GLY A 195 39.66 44.21 8.57
CA GLY A 195 40.28 44.30 7.24
C GLY A 195 39.32 44.87 6.20
N THR A 196 39.80 45.83 5.41
CA THR A 196 39.07 46.88 4.68
C THR A 196 38.59 46.53 3.26
N ALA A 197 37.41 47.09 2.91
CA ALA A 197 36.95 47.69 1.64
C ALA A 197 37.36 47.11 0.25
N SER A 198 36.36 46.86 -0.62
CA SER A 198 36.17 47.56 -1.91
C SER A 198 34.89 47.09 -2.65
N ALA A 199 34.28 47.99 -3.42
CA ALA A 199 32.93 47.93 -3.98
C ALA A 199 32.86 47.45 -5.44
N VAL A 200 31.74 46.82 -5.84
CA VAL A 200 31.23 46.69 -7.24
C VAL A 200 29.68 46.62 -7.20
N PRO A 201 28.94 47.23 -8.16
CA PRO A 201 27.52 47.60 -7.96
C PRO A 201 26.49 46.51 -8.33
N LYS A 202 25.36 46.63 -7.61
CA LYS A 202 24.02 46.04 -7.77
C LYS A 202 23.70 45.34 -9.11
N SER A 203 23.64 44.01 -9.09
CA SER A 203 22.71 43.24 -9.93
C SER A 203 21.42 43.02 -9.16
N VAL A 204 20.30 43.26 -9.82
CA VAL A 204 18.94 43.06 -9.31
C VAL A 204 18.77 41.58 -8.92
N GLU A 205 18.80 41.29 -7.62
CA GLU A 205 18.35 40.00 -7.11
C GLU A 205 16.83 39.95 -7.30
N ASN A 206 16.44 39.23 -8.35
CA ASN A 206 15.09 38.75 -8.53
C ASN A 206 14.83 37.80 -7.34
N SER A 207 14.20 38.31 -6.28
CA SER A 207 13.66 37.50 -5.19
C SER A 207 12.46 36.73 -5.73
N GLY A 208 12.74 35.74 -6.58
CA GLY A 208 11.84 34.64 -6.82
C GLY A 208 11.68 33.95 -5.48
N ALA A 209 10.59 34.26 -4.78
CA ALA A 209 10.16 33.48 -3.64
C ALA A 209 10.11 32.02 -4.10
N LEU A 210 11.13 31.24 -3.71
CA LEU A 210 11.12 29.79 -3.86
C LEU A 210 9.84 29.34 -3.19
N ALA A 211 8.96 28.70 -3.96
CA ALA A 211 7.78 28.05 -3.40
C ALA A 211 8.26 27.18 -2.22
N PRO A 212 7.57 27.24 -1.06
CA PRO A 212 8.04 26.53 0.13
C PRO A 212 8.29 25.07 -0.22
N GLU A 213 9.46 24.54 0.14
CA GLU A 213 9.77 23.12 -0.02
C GLU A 213 8.69 22.33 0.70
N VAL A 214 7.80 21.70 -0.07
CA VAL A 214 6.74 20.84 0.49
C VAL A 214 7.44 19.63 1.08
N LEU A 215 7.42 19.50 2.41
CA LEU A 215 7.96 18.33 3.07
C LEU A 215 7.16 17.11 2.63
N LEU A 216 7.84 16.18 1.96
CA LEU A 216 7.25 14.92 1.52
C LEU A 216 7.71 13.77 2.40
N GLN A 217 6.75 13.03 2.93
CA GLN A 217 6.97 11.78 3.63
C GLN A 217 6.99 10.61 2.64
N ALA A 218 8.06 9.82 2.67
CA ALA A 218 8.19 8.62 1.86
C ALA A 218 7.70 7.39 2.64
N LEU A 219 6.65 6.72 2.14
CA LEU A 219 6.03 5.57 2.80
C LEU A 219 5.92 4.36 1.87
N ALA A 220 5.88 3.16 2.46
CA ALA A 220 5.75 1.89 1.76
C ALA A 220 4.30 1.40 1.72
N PHE A 221 3.79 1.09 0.52
CA PHE A 221 2.43 0.62 0.34
C PHE A 221 2.25 -0.82 0.83
N SER A 222 1.20 -1.07 1.61
CA SER A 222 0.98 -2.34 2.33
C SER A 222 0.08 -3.32 1.58
N GLY A 223 -0.33 -3.03 0.34
CA GLY A 223 -1.13 -3.95 -0.48
C GLY A 223 -2.60 -4.08 -0.06
N ILE A 224 -3.09 -3.15 0.76
CA ILE A 224 -4.50 -3.03 1.17
C ILE A 224 -4.94 -1.59 0.93
N HIS A 225 -6.10 -1.42 0.31
CA HIS A 225 -6.72 -0.11 0.07
C HIS A 225 -8.24 -0.18 0.10
N VAL A 226 -8.84 0.94 0.48
CA VAL A 226 -10.28 1.20 0.39
C VAL A 226 -10.49 2.16 -0.77
N ILE A 227 -11.43 1.84 -1.65
CA ILE A 227 -11.61 2.50 -2.94
C ILE A 227 -13.07 2.88 -3.13
N SER A 228 -13.31 4.13 -3.54
CA SER A 228 -14.63 4.56 -3.99
C SER A 228 -14.92 4.02 -5.41
N PRO A 229 -16.11 3.49 -5.71
CA PRO A 229 -16.46 3.03 -7.05
C PRO A 229 -16.36 4.11 -8.14
N ARG A 230 -16.36 5.38 -7.74
CA ARG A 230 -16.11 6.53 -8.63
C ARG A 230 -14.80 6.42 -9.41
N ILE A 231 -13.80 5.68 -8.91
CA ILE A 231 -12.54 5.50 -9.62
C ILE A 231 -12.71 4.66 -10.89
N LEU A 232 -13.67 3.73 -10.92
CA LEU A 232 -13.80 2.71 -11.97
C LEU A 232 -13.97 3.32 -13.37
N PRO A 233 -14.86 4.30 -13.61
CA PRO A 233 -14.92 4.99 -14.90
C PRO A 233 -13.71 5.89 -15.20
N MET A 234 -12.88 6.19 -14.20
CA MET A 234 -11.67 7.02 -14.33
C MET A 234 -10.41 6.20 -14.68
N LEU A 235 -10.49 4.87 -14.70
CA LEU A 235 -9.42 3.97 -15.14
C LEU A 235 -9.33 3.96 -16.67
N THR A 236 -8.66 4.96 -17.22
CA THR A 236 -8.50 5.15 -18.68
C THR A 236 -7.37 4.30 -19.27
N GLU A 237 -6.51 3.72 -18.44
CA GLU A 237 -5.43 2.83 -18.89
C GLU A 237 -5.98 1.53 -19.47
N ASP A 238 -5.35 1.02 -20.53
CA ASP A 238 -5.74 -0.23 -21.20
C ASP A 238 -4.67 -1.32 -21.09
N GLY A 239 -5.10 -2.58 -21.10
CA GLY A 239 -4.20 -3.73 -21.04
C GLY A 239 -3.56 -3.91 -19.67
N VAL A 240 -2.23 -4.08 -19.66
CA VAL A 240 -1.45 -4.40 -18.45
C VAL A 240 -1.00 -3.12 -17.75
N PHE A 241 -1.55 -2.85 -16.57
CA PHE A 241 -1.13 -1.69 -15.78
C PHE A 241 -1.34 -1.88 -14.28
N SER A 242 -0.44 -1.26 -13.49
CA SER A 242 -0.57 -1.19 -12.05
C SER A 242 -1.59 -0.14 -11.63
N ILE A 243 -2.40 -0.44 -10.61
CA ILE A 243 -3.33 0.52 -10.02
C ILE A 243 -2.61 1.76 -9.43
N ILE A 244 -1.35 1.60 -9.03
CA ILE A 244 -0.51 2.72 -8.56
C ILE A 244 -0.29 3.76 -9.67
N THR A 245 -0.23 3.35 -10.94
CA THR A 245 -0.13 4.27 -12.08
C THR A 245 -1.37 5.17 -12.13
N SER A 246 -2.57 4.59 -12.03
CA SER A 246 -3.81 5.35 -12.02
C SER A 246 -3.91 6.27 -10.80
N TYR A 247 -3.52 5.80 -9.60
CA TYR A 247 -3.48 6.66 -8.41
C TYR A 247 -2.57 7.88 -8.56
N LEU A 248 -1.37 7.71 -9.12
CA LEU A 248 -0.45 8.83 -9.34
C LEU A 248 -1.02 9.84 -10.33
N ARG A 249 -1.62 9.35 -11.43
CA ARG A 249 -2.27 10.21 -12.43
C ARG A 249 -3.45 10.97 -11.81
N LEU A 250 -4.37 10.26 -11.16
CA LEU A 250 -5.57 10.86 -10.54
C LEU A 250 -5.20 11.86 -9.44
N ALA A 251 -4.18 11.57 -8.62
CA ALA A 251 -3.68 12.51 -7.64
C ALA A 251 -3.11 13.79 -8.27
N ALA A 252 -2.44 13.67 -9.44
CA ALA A 252 -1.97 14.83 -10.21
C ALA A 252 -3.12 15.63 -10.85
N GLU A 253 -4.24 14.96 -11.15
CA GLU A 253 -5.49 15.58 -11.63
C GLU A 253 -6.31 16.22 -10.48
N GLY A 254 -5.86 16.08 -9.23
CA GLY A 254 -6.47 16.70 -8.05
C GLY A 254 -7.38 15.79 -7.24
N GLU A 255 -7.50 14.52 -7.59
CA GLU A 255 -8.29 13.56 -6.82
C GLU A 255 -7.64 13.23 -5.47
N ASN A 256 -8.49 12.95 -4.49
CA ASN A 256 -8.04 12.73 -3.12
C ASN A 256 -7.59 11.28 -2.91
N ILE A 257 -6.30 11.02 -3.13
CA ILE A 257 -5.64 9.74 -2.86
C ILE A 257 -4.84 9.85 -1.56
N LEU A 258 -5.25 9.14 -0.52
CA LEU A 258 -4.74 9.33 0.84
C LEU A 258 -3.93 8.16 1.38
N ALA A 259 -2.91 8.47 2.18
CA ALA A 259 -2.26 7.53 3.07
C ALA A 259 -3.08 7.32 4.36
N PHE A 260 -3.35 6.07 4.70
CA PHE A 260 -3.76 5.64 6.03
C PHE A 260 -2.50 5.15 6.78
N PRO A 261 -2.08 5.83 7.86
CA PRO A 261 -0.93 5.41 8.66
C PRO A 261 -1.20 4.06 9.32
N ALA A 262 -0.33 3.08 9.06
CA ALA A 262 -0.52 1.69 9.49
C ALA A 262 0.66 1.13 10.31
N ASP A 263 1.54 1.98 10.82
CA ASP A 263 2.76 1.57 11.53
C ASP A 263 2.51 0.75 12.80
N GLU A 264 1.39 1.00 13.46
CA GLU A 264 0.97 0.30 14.68
C GLU A 264 0.48 -1.14 14.44
N TYR A 265 0.18 -1.49 13.18
CA TYR A 265 -0.35 -2.80 12.83
C TYR A 265 0.76 -3.74 12.37
N TYR A 266 0.64 -5.00 12.78
CA TYR A 266 1.40 -6.07 12.14
C TYR A 266 1.05 -6.16 10.65
N TRP A 267 2.08 -6.29 9.82
CA TRP A 267 1.99 -6.47 8.37
C TRP A 267 3.16 -7.31 7.86
N ARG A 268 2.91 -8.18 6.88
CA ARG A 268 3.93 -8.95 6.17
C ARG A 268 3.48 -9.26 4.74
N ASP A 269 4.36 -9.00 3.77
CA ASP A 269 4.23 -9.49 2.38
C ASP A 269 4.93 -10.84 2.27
N LEU A 270 4.22 -11.86 1.81
CA LEU A 270 4.79 -13.19 1.55
C LEU A 270 5.40 -13.25 0.17
N GLY A 271 6.41 -12.42 -0.06
CA GLY A 271 7.09 -12.29 -1.32
C GLY A 271 8.14 -13.38 -1.56
N ARG A 272 8.72 -13.94 -0.50
CA ARG A 272 9.85 -14.88 -0.53
C ARG A 272 9.67 -16.03 0.49
N PRO A 273 10.35 -17.18 0.33
CA PRO A 273 10.17 -18.33 1.21
C PRO A 273 10.46 -18.03 2.69
N ASP A 274 11.47 -17.21 2.98
CA ASP A 274 11.81 -16.82 4.36
C ASP A 274 10.67 -16.03 5.03
N ASP A 275 9.91 -15.25 4.25
CA ASP A 275 8.76 -14.50 4.75
C ASP A 275 7.65 -15.43 5.24
N ALA A 276 7.45 -16.58 4.57
CA ALA A 276 6.44 -17.56 4.92
C ALA A 276 6.74 -18.24 6.26
N THR A 277 8.01 -18.60 6.49
CA THR A 277 8.46 -19.17 7.76
C THR A 277 8.27 -18.19 8.90
N GLN A 278 8.68 -16.93 8.71
CA GLN A 278 8.51 -15.89 9.73
C GLN A 278 7.03 -15.60 9.99
N ALA A 279 6.19 -15.55 8.95
CA ALA A 279 4.75 -15.35 9.12
C ALA A 279 4.12 -16.44 9.98
N ALA A 280 4.49 -17.71 9.78
CA ALA A 280 3.99 -18.81 10.59
C ALA A 280 4.41 -18.69 12.07
N GLN A 281 5.60 -18.16 12.35
CA GLN A 281 6.05 -17.88 13.71
C GLN A 281 5.27 -16.71 14.33
N ASP A 282 5.11 -15.62 13.59
CA ASP A 282 4.41 -14.43 14.04
C ASP A 282 2.94 -14.72 14.37
N LEU A 283 2.25 -15.48 13.51
CA LEU A 283 0.86 -15.87 13.73
C LEU A 283 0.69 -16.69 15.02
N LYS A 284 1.64 -17.58 15.32
CA LYS A 284 1.66 -18.36 16.57
C LYS A 284 1.93 -17.49 17.80
N GLN A 285 2.91 -16.59 17.72
CA GLN A 285 3.33 -15.77 18.86
C GLN A 285 2.33 -14.66 19.20
N LYS A 286 1.72 -14.05 18.19
CA LYS A 286 0.82 -12.91 18.35
C LYS A 286 -0.66 -13.31 18.48
N ALA A 287 -0.97 -14.61 18.53
CA ALA A 287 -2.33 -15.14 18.57
C ALA A 287 -3.24 -14.50 17.51
N LEU A 288 -2.73 -14.35 16.29
CA LEU A 288 -3.44 -13.74 15.16
C LEU A 288 -4.32 -14.74 14.38
N LEU A 289 -4.42 -15.97 14.89
CA LEU A 289 -5.20 -17.09 14.38
C LEU A 289 -6.22 -17.53 15.42
#